data_AF-A0ABD0BP37-F1
#
_entry.id   AF-A0ABD0BP37-F1
#
_cell.length_a   1.000
_cell.length_b   1.000
_cell.length_c   1.000
_cell.angle_alpha   90.00
_cell.angle_beta   90.00
_cell.angle_gamma   90.00
#
_symmetry.space_group_name_H-M   'P 1'
#
loop_
_entity.id
_entity.type
_entity.pdbx_description
1 polymer ?
#
loop_
_entity_poly.entity_id
_entity_poly.type
_entity_poly.pdbx_seq_one_letter_code
_entity_poly.pdbx_strand_id
1 'polypeptide(L)' 'MLEAPPLARALYRHCEPGQPVPGELYNAVAEVLAWVYSLRRWRKGFGLRPTEPKDLPVPPALDFAQESKE' A
#
# COMPACT_ATOMS: atom_id res chain seq x y z
N MET A 1 7.97 10.60 -2.34
CA MET A 1 7.08 9.67 -3.05
C MET A 1 7.02 8.44 -2.18
N LEU A 2 5.85 7.84 -1.95
CA LEU A 2 5.78 6.59 -1.18
C LEU A 2 6.21 5.44 -2.09
N GLU A 3 7.12 4.60 -1.61
CA GLU A 3 7.59 3.43 -2.35
C GLU A 3 7.19 2.16 -1.60
N ALA A 4 6.35 1.34 -2.23
CA ALA A 4 5.90 0.05 -1.70
C ALA A 4 5.95 -1.01 -2.81
N PRO A 5 7.14 -1.47 -3.22
CA PRO A 5 7.28 -2.35 -4.39
C PRO A 5 6.44 -3.65 -4.32
N PRO A 6 6.35 -4.38 -3.19
CA PRO A 6 5.48 -5.55 -3.05
C PRO A 6 4.01 -5.26 -3.31
N LEU A 7 3.47 -4.20 -2.68
CA LEU A 7 2.07 -3.84 -2.79
C LEU A 7 1.74 -3.34 -4.20
N ALA A 8 2.64 -2.57 -4.81
CA ALA A 8 2.47 -2.09 -6.17
C ALA A 8 2.39 -3.24 -7.18
N ARG A 9 3.25 -4.27 -7.05
CA ARG A 9 3.20 -5.47 -7.90
C ARG A 9 1.92 -6.26 -7.70
N ALA A 10 1.53 -6.50 -6.44
CA ALA A 10 0.32 -7.25 -6.11
C ALA A 10 -0.94 -6.58 -6.67
N LEU A 11 -1.06 -5.25 -6.50
CA LEU A 11 -2.18 -4.48 -7.07
C LEU A 11 -2.18 -4.52 -8.60
N TYR A 12 -1.03 -4.32 -9.23
CA TYR A 12 -0.93 -4.32 -10.69
C TYR A 12 -1.38 -5.64 -11.32
N ARG A 13 -1.09 -6.77 -10.68
CA ARG A 13 -1.46 -8.10 -11.19
C ARG A 13 -2.91 -8.49 -10.88
N HIS A 14 -3.41 -8.12 -9.70
CA HIS A 14 -4.67 -8.64 -9.17
C HIS A 14 -5.82 -7.63 -9.21
N CYS A 15 -5.57 -6.40 -9.62
CA CYS A 15 -6.57 -5.34 -9.66
C CYS A 15 -6.52 -4.59 -11.00
N GLU A 16 -7.45 -4.89 -11.88
CA GLU A 16 -7.66 -4.11 -13.11
C GLU A 16 -8.34 -2.77 -12.78
N PRO A 17 -8.15 -1.72 -13.61
CA PRO A 17 -8.86 -0.45 -13.44
C PRO A 17 -10.38 -0.63 -13.39
N GLY A 18 -11.01 -0.04 -12.37
CA GLY A 18 -12.45 -0.15 -12.14
C GLY A 18 -12.88 -1.38 -11.33
N GLN A 19 -11.95 -2.30 -11.03
CA GLN A 19 -12.20 -3.38 -10.08
C GLN A 19 -11.98 -2.92 -8.64
N PRO A 20 -12.68 -3.54 -7.66
CA PRO A 20 -12.37 -3.35 -6.26
C PRO A 20 -11.01 -4.00 -5.92
N VAL A 21 -10.36 -3.46 -4.89
CA VAL A 21 -9.13 -4.05 -4.35
C VAL A 21 -9.43 -5.48 -3.83
N PRO A 22 -8.52 -6.45 -4.00
CA PRO A 22 -8.64 -7.77 -3.37
C PRO A 22 -8.68 -7.68 -1.85
N GLY A 23 -9.51 -8.50 -1.20
CA GLY A 23 -9.70 -8.47 0.26
C GLY A 23 -8.40 -8.72 1.03
N GLU A 24 -7.49 -9.53 0.48
CA GLU A 24 -6.20 -9.82 1.08
C GLU A 24 -5.26 -8.59 1.14
N LEU A 25 -5.49 -7.58 0.29
CA LEU A 25 -4.69 -6.36 0.22
C LEU A 25 -5.31 -5.18 0.99
N TYR A 26 -6.49 -5.37 1.61
CA TYR A 26 -7.21 -4.28 2.28
C TYR A 26 -6.40 -3.59 3.36
N ASN A 27 -5.72 -4.35 4.22
CA ASN A 27 -4.93 -3.78 5.31
C ASN A 27 -3.79 -2.92 4.76
N ALA A 28 -3.01 -3.46 3.82
CA ALA A 28 -1.90 -2.74 3.21
C ALA A 28 -2.37 -1.46 2.49
N VAL A 29 -3.46 -1.54 1.72
CA VAL A 29 -4.03 -0.36 1.05
C VAL A 29 -4.59 0.66 2.05
N ALA A 30 -5.25 0.19 3.12
CA ALA A 30 -5.79 1.06 4.17
C ALA A 30 -4.69 1.85 4.87
N GLU A 31 -3.53 1.24 5.15
CA GLU A 31 -2.38 1.93 5.74
C GLU A 31 -1.83 3.03 4.82
N VAL A 32 -1.71 2.75 3.51
CA VAL A 32 -1.30 3.76 2.52
C VAL A 32 -2.29 4.93 2.52
N LEU A 33 -3.59 4.64 2.47
CA LEU A 33 -4.63 5.67 2.51
C LEU A 33 -4.56 6.48 3.80
N ALA A 34 -4.43 5.82 4.96
CA ALA A 34 -4.31 6.49 6.25
C ALA A 34 -3.13 7.46 6.29
N TRP A 35 -1.97 7.06 5.74
CA TRP A 35 -0.82 7.93 5.61
C TRP A 35 -1.07 9.11 4.66
N VAL A 36 -1.66 8.88 3.48
CA VAL A 36 -1.99 9.94 2.51
C VAL A 36 -2.95 10.96 3.11
N TYR A 37 -4.00 10.51 3.81
CA TYR A 37 -4.95 11.39 4.47
C TYR A 37 -4.29 12.19 5.59
N SER A 38 -3.46 11.54 6.40
CA SER A 38 -2.66 12.21 7.43
C SER A 38 -1.72 13.26 6.82
N LEU A 39 -1.11 12.96 5.67
CA LEU A 39 -0.18 13.87 4.99
C LEU A 39 -0.93 15.09 4.43
N ARG A 40 -2.12 14.88 3.86
CA ARG A 40 -3.01 15.95 3.41
C ARG A 40 -3.46 16.84 4.58
N ARG A 41 -3.73 16.24 5.74
CA ARG A 41 -4.11 16.96 6.97
C ARG A 41 -2.95 17.81 7.49
N TRP A 42 -1.75 17.25 7.58
CA TRP A 42 -0.54 17.97 7.97
C TRP A 42 -0.22 19.15 7.05
N ARG A 43 -0.34 18.95 5.72
CA ARG A 43 -0.15 20.04 4.72
C ARG A 43 -1.12 21.20 4.88
N LYS A 44 -2.28 20.99 5.50
CA LYS A 44 -3.26 22.03 5.82
C LYS A 44 -3.00 22.72 7.17
N GLY A 45 -1.88 22.40 7.84
CA GLY A 45 -1.51 22.96 9.14
C GLY A 45 -2.11 22.23 10.34
N PHE A 46 -2.74 21.07 10.13
CA PHE A 46 -3.37 20.31 11.22
C PHE A 46 -2.51 19.11 11.64
N GLY A 47 -2.14 19.06 12.92
CA GLY A 47 -1.49 17.90 13.53
C GLY A 47 0.00 17.77 13.18
N LEU A 48 0.56 16.61 13.50
CA LEU A 48 1.97 16.29 13.28
C LEU A 48 2.21 15.72 11.88
N ARG A 49 3.45 15.85 11.40
CA ARG A 49 3.88 15.22 10.14
C ARG A 49 3.79 13.70 10.30
N PRO A 50 3.03 12.99 9.45
CA PRO A 50 2.93 11.54 9.56
C PRO A 50 4.23 10.87 9.12
N THR A 51 4.58 9.80 9.82
CA THR A 51 5.68 8.90 9.46
C THR A 51 5.27 8.06 8.25
N GLU A 52 6.18 7.89 7.30
CA GLU A 52 5.97 7.02 6.15
C GLU A 52 5.82 5.56 6.59
N PRO A 53 4.78 4.84 6.13
CA PRO A 53 4.61 3.43 6.44
C PRO A 53 5.72 2.62 5.77
N LYS A 54 6.38 1.74 6.53
CA LYS A 54 7.49 0.91 6.05
C LYS A 54 7.12 -0.56 5.91
N ASP A 55 6.25 -1.05 6.78
CA ASP A 55 5.81 -2.45 6.80
C ASP A 55 4.38 -2.55 6.32
N LEU A 56 4.20 -2.56 5.01
CA LEU A 56 2.90 -2.80 4.39
C LEU A 56 2.76 -4.32 4.20
N PRO A 57 1.92 -5.02 5.00
CA PRO A 57 1.85 -6.47 4.97
C PRO A 57 1.18 -6.93 3.67
N VAL A 58 1.97 -7.47 2.76
CA VAL A 58 1.48 -8.12 1.54
C VAL A 58 1.63 -9.63 1.72
N PRO A 59 0.53 -10.41 1.62
CA PRO A 59 0.63 -11.87 1.70
C PRO A 59 1.59 -12.42 0.64
N PRO A 60 2.50 -13.36 0.99
CA PRO A 60 3.48 -13.91 0.05
C PRO A 60 2.84 -14.51 -1.21
N ALA A 61 1.64 -15.09 -1.08
CA ALA A 61 0.87 -15.64 -2.19
C ALA A 61 0.46 -14.60 -3.26
N LEU A 62 0.53 -13.30 -2.94
CA LEU A 62 0.23 -12.19 -3.86
C LEU A 62 1.49 -11.41 -4.28
N ASP A 63 2.65 -11.68 -3.67
CA ASP A 63 3.94 -11.10 -4.06
C ASP A 63 4.88 -12.15 -4.66
N PHE A 64 4.81 -12.30 -5.97
CA PHE A 64 5.51 -13.32 -6.73
C PHE A 64 6.99 -13.00 -6.99
N ALA A 65 7.49 -11.84 -6.56
CA ALA A 65 8.94 -11.60 -6.56
C ALA A 65 9.69 -12.57 -5.61
N GLN A 66 8.97 -13.21 -4.68
CA GLN A 66 9.48 -14.28 -3.84
C GLN A 66 9.49 -15.65 -4.55
N GLU A 67 8.58 -15.88 -5.51
CA GLU A 67 8.45 -17.12 -6.29
C GLU A 67 9.63 -17.34 -7.25
N SER A 68 10.24 -16.26 -7.75
CA SER A 68 11.37 -16.34 -8.69
C SER A 68 12.74 -16.57 -8.01
N LYS A 69 12.76 -16.80 -6.70
CA LYS A 69 13.99 -16.96 -5.91
C LYS A 69 14.25 -18.39 -5.40
N GLU A 70 13.41 -19.34 -5.80
CA GLU A 70 13.58 -20.79 -5.56
C GLU A 70 13.95 -21.56 -6.84
#